data_AF-A0A6C0ID55-F1
#
_entry.id   AF-A0A6C0ID55-F1
#
_cell.length_a   1.000
_cell.length_b   1.000
_cell.length_c   1.000
_cell.angle_alpha   90.00
_cell.angle_beta   90.00
_cell.angle_gamma   90.00
#
_symmetry.space_group_name_H-M   'P 1'
#
loop_
_entity.id
_entity.type
_entity.pdbx_description
1 polymer ?
#
loop_
_entity_poly.entity_id
_entity_poly.type
_entity_poly.pdbx_seq_one_letter_code
_entity_poly.pdbx_strand_id
1 'polypeptide(L)'
;MSGFAHSMPSEAPTSAPTSAPTTNRPAETSGTPAVGYRLPDNTTLQNAVKWGIIEDKPIMMDYWANSLNKEVLIGVKENGEKLLVKSVDEYTSPVSKILKHNTDFIIMTENSIYLVDSGIPVKRIS
;
A
#
# COMPACT_ATOMS: atom_id res chain seq x y z
N MET A 1 31.79 -62.84 -25.14
CA MET A 1 31.90 -61.73 -26.12
C MET A 1 30.65 -60.89 -25.93
N SER A 2 30.63 -59.98 -24.95
CA SER A 2 31.23 -58.63 -25.05
C SER A 2 30.60 -57.90 -26.24
N GLY A 3 29.88 -56.81 -26.12
CA GLY A 3 29.61 -55.90 -25.03
C GLY A 3 28.79 -54.74 -25.60
N PHE A 4 28.22 -53.94 -24.71
CA PHE A 4 27.52 -52.69 -24.97
C PHE A 4 28.20 -51.78 -26.02
N ALA A 5 27.38 -51.15 -26.86
CA ALA A 5 27.69 -49.83 -27.39
C ALA A 5 26.38 -49.07 -27.65
N HIS A 6 25.86 -48.50 -26.56
CA HIS A 6 25.10 -47.26 -26.59
C HIS A 6 26.04 -46.17 -27.16
N SER A 7 25.63 -45.49 -28.21
CA SER A 7 26.35 -44.30 -28.71
C SER A 7 25.36 -43.18 -28.96
N MET A 8 25.24 -42.30 -27.94
CA MET A 8 25.10 -40.87 -28.19
C MET A 8 26.50 -40.28 -28.37
N PRO A 9 26.63 -39.28 -29.25
CA PRO A 9 27.07 -37.94 -28.85
C PRO A 9 26.23 -36.88 -29.61
N SER A 10 26.25 -35.57 -29.37
CA SER A 10 26.72 -34.63 -28.34
C SER A 10 26.22 -33.25 -28.81
N GLU A 11 26.21 -32.26 -27.90
CA GLU A 11 26.12 -30.80 -28.11
C GLU A 11 24.72 -30.13 -28.23
N ALA A 12 24.34 -29.47 -27.13
CA ALA A 12 23.76 -28.11 -27.15
C ALA A 12 24.88 -27.12 -26.73
N PRO A 13 24.74 -25.77 -26.75
CA PRO A 13 23.67 -24.89 -27.25
C PRO A 13 24.19 -23.77 -28.20
N THR A 14 23.33 -23.08 -28.98
CA THR A 14 23.77 -21.88 -29.72
C THR A 14 22.68 -20.80 -29.79
N SER A 15 22.89 -19.74 -28.98
CA SER A 15 22.56 -18.32 -29.15
C SER A 15 21.30 -17.88 -29.94
N ALA A 16 20.28 -17.41 -29.19
CA ALA A 16 19.63 -16.07 -29.19
C ALA A 16 19.23 -15.36 -30.54
N PRO A 17 18.46 -14.23 -30.49
CA PRO A 17 17.13 -14.09 -31.08
C PRO A 17 17.09 -13.30 -32.41
N THR A 18 16.13 -13.60 -33.28
CA THR A 18 15.90 -12.82 -34.53
C THR A 18 14.72 -11.86 -34.38
N SER A 19 15.09 -10.58 -34.26
CA SER A 19 14.49 -9.32 -34.71
C SER A 19 13.01 -9.23 -35.14
N ALA A 20 12.27 -8.38 -34.43
CA ALA A 20 11.02 -7.77 -34.85
C ALA A 20 11.22 -6.69 -35.95
N PRO A 21 10.21 -6.36 -36.77
CA PRO A 21 10.24 -5.16 -37.59
C PRO A 21 9.66 -3.94 -36.84
N THR A 22 10.50 -2.91 -36.75
CA THR A 22 10.22 -1.56 -36.28
C THR A 22 9.18 -0.86 -37.16
N THR A 23 8.10 -0.35 -36.57
CA THR A 23 7.33 0.79 -37.12
C THR A 23 7.60 2.01 -36.26
N ASN A 24 8.31 2.97 -36.85
CA ASN A 24 8.62 4.27 -36.27
C ASN A 24 7.35 5.06 -35.97
N ARG A 25 7.13 5.41 -34.70
CA ARG A 25 6.33 6.57 -34.31
C ARG A 25 7.17 7.43 -33.37
N PRO A 26 7.39 8.72 -33.66
CA PRO A 26 8.21 9.57 -32.80
C PRO A 26 7.61 9.65 -31.40
N ALA A 27 8.50 9.52 -30.42
CA ALA A 27 8.21 9.54 -29.00
C ALA A 27 7.71 10.92 -28.58
N GLU A 28 6.50 10.96 -28.03
CA GLU A 28 6.15 11.96 -27.02
C GLU A 28 6.34 11.28 -25.66
N THR A 29 7.50 11.54 -25.08
CA THR A 29 7.86 11.16 -23.71
C THR A 29 7.10 12.06 -22.74
N SER A 30 5.81 11.84 -22.56
CA SER A 30 5.13 12.25 -21.33
C SER A 30 5.24 11.10 -20.34
N GLY A 31 6.46 10.90 -19.84
CA GLY A 31 6.68 10.12 -18.62
C GLY A 31 6.13 10.91 -17.45
N THR A 32 4.81 10.95 -17.29
CA THR A 32 4.21 11.20 -15.99
C THR A 32 4.82 10.13 -15.10
N PRO A 33 5.59 10.45 -14.03
CA PRO A 33 5.89 9.42 -13.06
C PRO A 33 4.52 8.88 -12.65
N ALA A 34 4.28 7.59 -12.82
CA ALA A 34 3.18 6.97 -12.13
C ALA A 34 3.49 7.24 -10.65
N VAL A 35 2.88 8.29 -10.08
CA VAL A 35 2.88 8.53 -8.64
C VAL A 35 1.98 7.45 -8.09
N GLY A 36 2.49 6.21 -8.14
CA GLY A 36 1.87 5.07 -7.53
C GLY A 36 2.01 5.30 -6.05
N TYR A 37 0.92 5.64 -5.39
CA TYR A 37 0.85 5.57 -3.94
C TYR A 37 1.27 4.16 -3.53
N ARG A 38 2.18 4.07 -2.55
CA ARG A 38 2.53 2.76 -2.01
C ARG A 38 1.26 2.08 -1.49
N LEU A 39 1.18 0.76 -1.60
CA LEU A 39 0.12 0.00 -0.95
C LEU A 39 0.43 -0.13 0.55
N PRO A 40 -0.60 -0.31 1.39
CA PRO A 40 -0.38 -0.73 2.78
C PRO A 40 0.33 -2.08 2.80
N ASP A 41 1.05 -2.35 3.89
CA ASP A 41 1.70 -3.65 4.09
C ASP A 41 0.67 -4.78 4.11
N ASN A 42 1.07 -5.95 3.61
CA ASN A 42 0.19 -7.12 3.56
C ASN A 42 -0.33 -7.50 4.96
N THR A 43 0.52 -7.42 5.98
CA THR A 43 0.16 -7.68 7.37
C THR A 43 -0.87 -6.66 7.88
N THR A 44 -0.71 -5.38 7.50
CA THR A 44 -1.66 -4.32 7.83
C THR A 44 -3.03 -4.62 7.23
N LEU A 45 -3.09 -5.00 5.96
CA LEU A 45 -4.36 -5.34 5.29
C LEU A 45 -5.03 -6.55 5.93
N GLN A 46 -4.28 -7.64 6.20
CA GLN A 46 -4.82 -8.82 6.88
C GLN A 46 -5.40 -8.46 8.25
N ASN A 47 -4.68 -7.64 9.03
CA ASN A 47 -5.16 -7.21 10.34
C ASN A 47 -6.37 -6.28 10.25
N ALA A 48 -6.40 -5.35 9.29
CA ALA A 48 -7.55 -4.48 9.07
C ALA A 48 -8.81 -5.29 8.72
N VAL A 49 -8.68 -6.28 7.82
CA VAL A 49 -9.76 -7.21 7.48
C VAL A 49 -10.21 -8.01 8.69
N LYS A 50 -9.27 -8.52 9.51
CA LYS A 50 -9.60 -9.22 10.75
C LYS A 50 -10.44 -8.35 11.70
N TRP A 51 -10.07 -7.08 11.88
CA TRP A 51 -10.84 -6.15 12.71
C TRP A 51 -12.21 -5.81 12.09
N GLY A 52 -12.27 -5.63 10.77
CA GLY A 52 -13.55 -5.39 10.07
C GLY A 52 -14.54 -6.53 10.26
N ILE A 53 -14.08 -7.78 10.26
CA ILE A 53 -14.90 -8.97 10.52
C ILE A 53 -15.34 -9.05 11.98
N ILE A 54 -14.44 -8.82 12.93
CA ILE A 54 -14.72 -8.98 14.37
C ILE A 54 -15.69 -7.90 14.87
N GLU A 55 -15.51 -6.67 14.40
CA GLU A 55 -16.25 -5.49 14.89
C GLU A 55 -17.44 -5.13 14.00
N ASP A 56 -17.62 -5.82 12.86
CA ASP A 56 -18.61 -5.51 11.83
C ASP A 56 -18.52 -4.05 11.34
N LYS A 57 -17.30 -3.64 10.96
CA LYS A 57 -17.00 -2.25 10.55
C LYS A 57 -16.44 -2.16 9.13
N PRO A 58 -16.91 -1.21 8.31
CA PRO A 58 -16.31 -0.94 7.01
C PRO A 58 -14.87 -0.43 7.15
N ILE A 59 -14.03 -0.86 6.21
CA ILE A 59 -12.66 -0.38 6.04
C ILE A 59 -12.66 0.77 5.02
N MET A 60 -12.29 1.94 5.47
CA MET A 60 -12.27 3.19 4.72
C MET A 60 -10.82 3.53 4.32
N MET A 61 -10.61 3.74 3.01
CA MET A 61 -9.29 4.01 2.40
C MET A 61 -9.15 5.45 1.88
N ASP A 62 -10.15 6.29 2.11
CA ASP A 62 -10.24 7.69 1.71
C ASP A 62 -9.13 8.58 2.31
N TYR A 63 -8.56 8.20 3.45
CA TYR A 63 -7.43 8.92 4.07
C TYR A 63 -6.05 8.42 3.62
N TRP A 64 -5.96 7.30 2.91
CA TRP A 64 -4.67 6.66 2.60
C TRP A 64 -3.75 7.54 1.76
N ALA A 65 -4.23 8.01 0.61
CA ALA A 65 -3.43 8.84 -0.30
C ALA A 65 -2.98 10.15 0.37
N ASN A 66 -3.90 10.84 1.05
CA ASN A 66 -3.59 12.08 1.76
C ASN A 66 -2.62 11.86 2.94
N SER A 67 -2.63 10.68 3.57
CA SER A 67 -1.67 10.33 4.63
C SER A 67 -0.24 10.19 4.10
N LEU A 68 -0.06 9.64 2.90
CA LEU A 68 1.26 9.56 2.26
C LEU A 68 1.82 10.95 1.94
N ASN A 69 0.93 11.89 1.60
CA ASN A 69 1.29 13.29 1.32
C ASN A 69 1.42 14.14 2.60
N LYS A 70 1.15 13.57 3.78
CA LYS A 70 1.11 14.27 5.08
C LYS A 70 0.09 15.43 5.11
N GLU A 71 -0.98 15.30 4.33
CA GLU A 71 -2.10 16.23 4.27
C GLU A 71 -3.16 15.92 5.34
N VAL A 72 -3.05 14.77 6.02
CA VAL A 72 -3.87 14.41 7.17
C VAL A 72 -2.99 14.29 8.42
N LEU A 73 -3.60 14.45 9.60
CA LEU A 73 -2.92 14.39 10.88
C LEU A 73 -3.79 13.75 11.95
N ILE A 74 -3.16 13.30 13.04
CA ILE A 74 -3.88 12.88 14.24
C ILE A 74 -3.99 14.10 15.16
N GLY A 75 -5.20 14.62 15.31
CA GLY A 75 -5.54 15.70 16.22
C GLY A 75 -5.77 15.15 17.62
N VAL A 76 -5.19 15.78 18.63
CA VAL A 76 -5.40 15.46 20.05
C VAL A 76 -6.13 16.63 20.70
N LYS A 77 -7.38 16.43 21.12
CA LYS A 77 -8.17 17.42 21.86
C LYS A 77 -7.64 17.61 23.28
N GLU A 78 -8.11 18.67 23.94
CA GLU A 78 -7.75 18.99 25.33
C GLU A 78 -8.14 17.86 26.31
N ASN A 79 -9.26 17.18 26.06
CA ASN A 79 -9.72 16.03 26.84
C ASN A 79 -8.93 14.73 26.56
N GLY A 80 -7.94 14.76 25.66
CA GLY A 80 -7.12 13.62 25.27
C GLY A 80 -7.71 12.74 24.17
N GLU A 81 -8.92 13.04 23.68
CA GLU A 81 -9.50 12.35 22.53
C GLU A 81 -8.66 12.58 21.28
N LYS A 82 -8.56 11.54 20.46
CA LYS A 82 -7.86 11.60 19.18
C LYS A 82 -8.86 11.57 18.03
N LEU A 83 -8.60 12.30 16.97
CA LEU A 83 -9.37 12.26 15.72
C LEU A 83 -8.41 12.33 14.54
N LEU A 84 -8.80 11.73 13.43
CA LEU A 84 -8.09 11.88 12.18
C LEU A 84 -8.63 13.15 11.48
N VAL A 85 -7.75 14.09 11.17
CA VAL A 85 -8.08 15.41 10.64
C VAL A 85 -7.48 15.52 9.25
N LYS A 86 -8.32 15.77 8.24
CA LYS A 86 -7.90 16.08 6.87
C LYS A 86 -7.99 17.57 6.59
N SER A 87 -9.01 18.21 7.13
CA SER A 87 -9.18 19.66 7.09
C SER A 87 -9.98 20.11 8.33
N VAL A 88 -10.27 21.41 8.44
CA VAL A 88 -11.09 21.95 9.54
C VAL A 88 -12.53 21.39 9.48
N ASP A 89 -13.04 21.16 8.27
CA ASP A 89 -14.41 20.68 8.03
C ASP A 89 -14.50 19.16 7.87
N GLU A 90 -13.37 18.49 7.62
CA GLU A 90 -13.30 17.05 7.37
C GLU A 90 -12.42 16.36 8.42
N TYR A 91 -13.08 15.76 9.40
CA TYR A 91 -12.46 14.96 10.44
C TYR A 91 -13.35 13.76 10.80
N THR A 92 -12.74 12.74 11.41
CA THR A 92 -13.45 11.55 11.85
C THR A 92 -14.06 11.72 13.23
N SER A 93 -14.99 10.83 13.60
CA SER A 93 -15.38 10.61 15.00
C SER A 93 -14.14 10.29 15.87
N PRO A 94 -14.27 10.42 17.21
CA PRO A 94 -13.19 10.07 18.13
C PRO A 94 -12.65 8.65 17.89
N VAL A 95 -11.34 8.55 17.88
CA VAL A 95 -10.59 7.32 17.70
C VAL A 95 -10.67 6.51 18.99
N SER A 96 -11.17 5.29 18.87
CA SER A 96 -11.27 4.32 19.97
C SER A 96 -9.99 3.50 20.12
N LYS A 97 -9.29 3.20 19.01
CA LYS A 97 -8.06 2.40 19.01
C LYS A 97 -7.15 2.76 17.84
N ILE A 98 -5.84 2.75 18.09
CA ILE A 98 -4.81 2.90 17.06
C ILE A 98 -3.86 1.70 17.17
N LEU A 99 -3.65 1.00 16.07
CA LEU A 99 -2.68 -0.09 15.96
C LEU A 99 -1.61 0.28 14.95
N LYS A 100 -0.33 0.11 15.31
CA LYS A 100 0.80 0.32 14.40
C LYS A 100 1.29 -1.00 13.83
N HIS A 101 1.45 -1.06 12.52
CA HIS A 101 2.10 -2.15 11.82
C HIS A 101 3.14 -1.59 10.86
N ASN A 102 4.42 -1.85 11.12
CA ASN A 102 5.53 -1.36 10.32
C ASN A 102 5.44 0.16 10.05
N THR A 103 5.07 0.54 8.83
CA THR A 103 4.93 1.93 8.35
C THR A 103 3.48 2.41 8.29
N ASP A 104 2.51 1.64 8.78
CA ASP A 104 1.08 1.93 8.70
C ASP A 104 0.43 2.03 10.09
N PHE A 105 -0.66 2.79 10.16
CA PHE A 105 -1.63 2.75 11.25
C PHE A 105 -2.97 2.21 10.78
N ILE A 106 -3.58 1.38 11.62
CA ILE A 106 -5.00 1.01 11.57
C ILE A 106 -5.69 1.81 12.68
N ILE A 107 -6.57 2.72 12.29
CA ILE A 107 -7.28 3.63 13.19
C ILE A 107 -8.74 3.19 13.24
N MET A 108 -9.25 2.88 14.43
CA MET A 108 -10.64 2.50 14.62
C MET A 108 -11.39 3.65 15.27
N THR A 109 -12.58 3.91 14.73
CA THR A 109 -13.58 4.79 15.32
C THR A 109 -14.77 3.95 15.79
N GLU A 110 -15.85 4.62 16.19
CA GLU A 110 -17.10 3.95 16.56
C GLU A 110 -17.66 3.08 15.42
N ASN A 111 -17.66 3.56 14.18
CA ASN A 111 -18.38 2.91 13.08
C ASN A 111 -17.51 2.53 11.88
N SER A 112 -16.20 2.81 11.91
CA SER A 112 -15.33 2.59 10.74
C SER A 112 -13.87 2.38 11.13
N ILE A 113 -13.14 1.70 10.25
CA ILE A 113 -11.71 1.44 10.35
C ILE A 113 -11.00 2.18 9.22
N TYR A 114 -10.00 3.00 9.53
CA TYR A 114 -9.19 3.74 8.57
C TYR A 114 -7.77 3.20 8.52
N LEU A 115 -7.16 3.19 7.34
CA LEU A 115 -5.72 2.96 7.18
C LEU A 115 -5.04 4.27 6.80
N VAL A 116 -3.91 4.55 7.45
CA VAL A 116 -3.08 5.71 7.14
C VAL A 116 -1.60 5.37 7.28
N ASP A 117 -0.75 6.16 6.64
CA ASP A 117 0.68 6.15 6.88
C ASP A 117 1.02 6.50 8.33
N SER A 118 1.99 5.81 8.91
CA SER A 118 2.42 6.08 10.29
C SER A 118 3.29 7.33 10.45
N GLY A 119 3.72 7.93 9.35
CA GLY A 119 4.50 9.16 9.28
C GLY A 119 3.67 10.44 9.30
N ILE A 120 2.34 10.35 9.45
CA ILE A 120 1.48 11.53 9.61
C ILE A 120 1.74 12.24 10.95
N PRO A 121 1.68 13.58 10.98
CA PRO A 121 1.96 14.33 12.20
C PRO A 121 0.86 14.14 13.26
N VAL A 122 1.24 14.32 14.52
CA VAL A 122 0.32 14.37 15.66
C VAL A 122 0.38 15.77 16.24
N LYS A 123 -0.77 16.44 16.36
CA LYS A 123 -0.85 17.82 16.87
C LYS A 123 -1.96 17.96 17.92
N ARG A 124 -1.73 18.81 18.91
CA ARG A 124 -2.79 19.25 19.82
C ARG A 124 -3.68 20.26 19.12
N ILE A 125 -4.98 20.12 19.26
CA ILE A 125 -5.99 21.03 18.70
C ILE A 125 -6.91 21.48 19.84
N SER A 126 -7.27 22.78 19.84
CA SER A 126 -8.23 23.39 20.77
C SER A 126 -9.56 23.61 20.08
#